data_AF-A0A2V7INP3-F1
#
_entry.id   AF-A0A2V7INP3-F1
#
_cell.length_a   1.000
_cell.length_b   1.000
_cell.length_c   1.000
_cell.angle_alpha   90.00
_cell.angle_beta   90.00
_cell.angle_gamma   90.00
#
_symmetry.space_group_name_H-M   'P 1'
#
loop_
_entity.id
_entity.type
_entity.pdbx_description
1 polymer ?
#
loop_
_entity_poly.entity_id
_entity_poly.type
_entity_poly.pdbx_seq_one_letter_code
_entity_poly.pdbx_strand_id
1 'polypeptide(L)'
;MRDNVKHPYDVIIVGAGPAGLCAAMYAGRGMLKALTIERGAPGGELLNTDLIEDYIGFESIKGWELAQQMAEHAKKFGAEIVTDTVEKIRKADDGWFDVATAR
;
A
#
# COMPACT_ATOMS: atom_id res chain seq x y z
N MET A 1 -7.54 -25.94 -5.03
CA MET A 1 -7.58 -25.94 -3.56
C MET A 1 -6.28 -25.33 -3.06
N ARG A 2 -6.32 -24.12 -2.48
CA ARG A 2 -5.20 -23.54 -1.73
C ARG A 2 -5.69 -23.32 -0.30
N ASP A 3 -5.88 -24.43 0.40
CA ASP A 3 -6.11 -24.43 1.85
C ASP A 3 -4.73 -24.45 2.52
N ASN A 4 -4.22 -23.25 2.82
CA ASN A 4 -3.23 -23.13 3.88
C ASN A 4 -3.38 -21.77 4.55
N VAL A 5 -4.31 -21.72 5.51
CA VAL A 5 -4.72 -20.54 6.28
C VAL A 5 -3.59 -19.99 7.17
N LYS A 6 -2.38 -20.58 7.14
CA LYS A 6 -1.22 -20.12 7.90
C LYS A 6 -0.58 -18.85 7.31
N HIS A 7 -0.59 -18.68 5.98
CA HIS A 7 0.03 -17.54 5.30
C HIS A 7 -0.96 -16.93 4.28
N PRO A 8 -1.83 -16.02 4.73
CA PRO A 8 -2.94 -15.56 3.90
C PRO A 8 -2.53 -14.57 2.80
N TYR A 9 -1.31 -14.02 2.81
CA TYR A 9 -0.83 -13.02 1.86
C TYR A 9 0.56 -13.39 1.33
N ASP A 10 0.80 -13.15 0.05
CA ASP A 10 2.12 -13.27 -0.56
C ASP A 10 3.00 -12.06 -0.20
N VAL A 11 2.38 -10.88 -0.04
CA VAL A 11 3.06 -9.61 0.28
C VAL A 11 2.20 -8.77 1.22
N ILE A 12 2.82 -8.16 2.23
CA ILE A 12 2.22 -7.10 3.05
C ILE A 12 3.01 -5.82 2.81
N ILE A 13 2.29 -4.74 2.49
CA ILE A 13 2.84 -3.40 2.24
C ILE A 13 2.42 -2.52 3.41
N VAL A 14 3.38 -1.94 4.10
CA VAL A 14 3.13 -1.08 5.27
C VAL A 14 3.31 0.38 4.86
N GLY A 15 2.20 1.12 4.86
CA GLY A 15 2.08 2.49 4.39
C GLY A 15 1.52 2.59 2.96
N ALA A 16 0.59 3.51 2.75
CA ALA A 16 0.00 3.82 1.44
C ALA A 16 0.38 5.23 0.96
N GLY A 17 1.65 5.61 1.15
CA GLY A 17 2.27 6.72 0.41
C GLY A 17 2.60 6.34 -1.04
N PRO A 18 3.31 7.20 -1.81
CA PRO A 18 3.63 6.94 -3.21
C PRO A 18 4.34 5.60 -3.45
N ALA A 19 5.30 5.25 -2.58
CA ALA A 19 6.03 3.99 -2.66
C ALA A 19 5.11 2.77 -2.44
N GLY A 20 4.28 2.81 -1.39
CA GLY A 20 3.37 1.73 -1.05
C GLY A 20 2.28 1.53 -2.11
N LEU A 21 1.70 2.61 -2.62
CA LEU A 21 0.70 2.56 -3.69
C LEU A 21 1.28 2.02 -5.00
N CYS A 22 2.51 2.39 -5.34
CA CYS A 22 3.21 1.81 -6.49
C CYS A 22 3.46 0.30 -6.29
N ALA A 23 3.95 -0.10 -5.12
CA ALA A 23 4.15 -1.52 -4.79
C ALA A 23 2.84 -2.31 -4.86
N ALA A 24 1.74 -1.76 -4.34
CA ALA A 24 0.44 -2.39 -4.31
C ALA A 24 -0.13 -2.58 -5.72
N MET A 25 0.02 -1.56 -6.57
CA MET A 25 -0.33 -1.62 -7.98
C MET A 25 0.42 -2.76 -8.70
N TYR A 26 1.75 -2.84 -8.51
CA TYR A 26 2.56 -3.88 -9.16
C TYR A 26 2.30 -5.28 -8.59
N ALA A 27 2.06 -5.41 -7.29
CA ALA A 27 1.69 -6.68 -6.68
C ALA A 27 0.36 -7.22 -7.24
N GLY A 28 -0.64 -6.34 -7.35
CA GLY A 28 -1.93 -6.67 -7.98
C GLY A 28 -1.79 -7.06 -9.45
N ARG A 29 -1.00 -6.31 -10.23
CA ARG A 29 -0.66 -6.67 -11.63
C ARG A 29 0.05 -8.01 -11.75
N GLY A 30 0.84 -8.38 -10.75
CA GLY A 30 1.52 -9.67 -10.64
C GLY A 30 0.62 -10.81 -10.17
N MET A 31 -0.67 -10.57 -9.94
CA MET A 31 -1.63 -11.54 -9.41
C MET A 31 -1.22 -12.10 -8.03
N LEU A 32 -0.47 -11.31 -7.25
CA LEU A 32 -0.13 -11.64 -5.86
C LEU A 32 -1.28 -11.29 -4.94
N LYS A 33 -1.52 -12.12 -3.93
CA LYS A 33 -2.45 -11.79 -2.85
C LYS A 33 -1.76 -10.84 -1.89
N ALA A 34 -1.92 -9.54 -2.11
CA ALA A 34 -1.23 -8.50 -1.36
C ALA A 34 -2.19 -7.66 -0.49
N LEU A 35 -1.74 -7.30 0.71
CA LEU A 35 -2.46 -6.40 1.62
C LEU A 35 -1.63 -5.14 1.85
N THR A 36 -2.22 -3.96 1.64
CA THR A 36 -1.62 -2.67 1.98
C THR A 36 -2.27 -2.13 3.25
N ILE A 37 -1.48 -1.82 4.27
CA ILE A 37 -1.96 -1.33 5.56
C ILE A 37 -1.54 0.12 5.73
N GLU A 38 -2.50 1.02 5.88
CA GLU A 38 -2.26 2.46 6.07
C GLU A 38 -2.96 2.95 7.34
N ARG A 39 -2.31 3.78 8.15
CA ARG A 39 -2.89 4.27 9.41
C ARG A 39 -3.93 5.37 9.20
N GLY A 40 -3.83 6.12 8.11
CA GLY A 40 -4.71 7.24 7.78
C GLY A 40 -5.34 7.11 6.39
N ALA A 41 -5.39 8.23 5.67
CA ALA A 41 -5.78 8.25 4.27
C ALA A 41 -4.58 7.88 3.37
N PRO A 42 -4.79 7.13 2.28
CA PRO A 42 -3.74 6.90 1.28
C PRO A 42 -3.22 8.22 0.70
N GLY A 43 -1.90 8.31 0.52
CA GLY A 43 -1.21 9.48 -0.01
C GLY A 43 0.08 9.81 0.73
N GLY A 44 0.17 9.46 2.02
CA GLY A 44 1.33 9.81 2.85
C GLY A 44 1.57 11.33 2.87
N GLU A 45 2.84 11.75 2.77
CA GLU A 45 3.21 13.17 2.82
C GLU A 45 2.67 14.02 1.65
N LEU A 46 2.19 13.40 0.55
CA LEU A 46 1.50 14.14 -0.50
C LEU A 46 0.29 14.93 0.04
N LEU A 47 -0.37 14.38 1.06
CA LEU A 47 -1.55 15.00 1.67
C LEU A 47 -1.22 16.29 2.43
N ASN A 48 0.05 16.50 2.79
CA ASN A 48 0.54 17.68 3.50
C ASN A 48 1.09 18.77 2.56
N THR A 49 1.07 18.52 1.25
CA THR A 49 1.61 19.45 0.25
C THR A 49 0.48 19.98 -0.63
N ASP A 50 0.38 21.31 -0.75
CA ASP A 50 -0.66 21.92 -1.57
C ASP A 50 -0.44 21.63 -3.05
N LEU A 51 0.74 21.95 -3.59
CA LEU A 51 1.06 21.86 -5.01
C LEU A 51 2.37 21.09 -5.24
N ILE A 52 2.35 20.18 -6.22
CA ILE A 52 3.48 19.37 -6.68
C ILE A 52 3.77 19.74 -8.14
N GLU A 53 5.03 20.07 -8.45
CA GLU A 53 5.47 20.55 -9.78
C GLU A 53 6.64 19.73 -10.34
N ASP A 54 7.07 18.69 -9.61
CA ASP A 54 8.27 17.89 -9.90
C ASP A 54 7.96 16.39 -10.07
N TYR A 55 6.69 16.01 -10.24
CA TYR A 55 6.28 14.63 -10.52
C TYR A 55 6.05 14.41 -12.03
N ILE A 56 6.92 13.61 -12.65
CA ILE A 56 6.87 13.31 -14.09
C ILE A 56 5.46 12.84 -14.50
N GLY A 57 4.92 13.45 -15.54
CA GLY A 57 3.56 13.22 -16.03
C GLY A 57 2.57 14.34 -15.68
N PHE A 58 2.96 15.24 -14.77
CA PHE A 58 2.22 16.45 -14.42
C PHE A 58 3.15 17.65 -14.45
N GLU A 59 2.75 18.74 -15.11
CA GLU A 59 3.43 20.04 -14.97
C GLU A 59 3.15 20.64 -13.60
N SER A 60 1.92 20.47 -13.11
CA SER A 60 1.48 20.88 -11.77
C SER A 60 0.26 20.08 -11.36
N ILE A 61 0.20 19.62 -10.11
CA ILE A 61 -0.95 18.86 -9.55
C ILE A 61 -1.06 19.10 -8.04
N LYS A 62 -2.29 19.07 -7.50
CA LYS A 62 -2.49 19.14 -6.05
C LYS A 62 -2.03 17.86 -5.37
N GLY A 63 -1.39 17.95 -4.20
CA GLY A 63 -0.86 16.77 -3.51
C GLY A 63 -1.92 15.72 -3.17
N TRP A 64 -3.09 16.16 -2.70
CA TRP A 64 -4.24 15.28 -2.44
C TRP A 64 -4.81 14.64 -3.71
N GLU A 65 -4.77 15.35 -4.84
CA GLU A 65 -5.26 14.86 -6.12
C GLU A 65 -4.33 13.76 -6.66
N LEU A 66 -3.01 13.98 -6.61
CA LEU A 66 -2.03 12.96 -6.98
C LEU A 66 -2.18 11.71 -6.10
N ALA A 67 -2.33 11.88 -4.78
CA ALA A 67 -2.56 10.78 -3.85
C ALA A 67 -3.81 9.95 -4.21
N GLN A 68 -4.93 10.63 -4.53
CA GLN A 68 -6.17 9.97 -4.94
C GLN A 68 -5.97 9.20 -6.25
N GLN A 69 -5.35 9.80 -7.26
CA GLN A 69 -5.09 9.14 -8.54
C GLN A 69 -4.19 7.90 -8.37
N MET A 70 -3.15 7.97 -7.55
CA MET A 70 -2.29 6.82 -7.24
C MET A 70 -3.06 5.69 -6.54
N ALA A 71 -3.91 6.03 -5.57
CA ALA A 71 -4.71 5.05 -4.84
C ALA A 71 -5.72 4.34 -5.74
N GLU A 72 -6.44 5.08 -6.59
CA GLU A 72 -7.40 4.50 -7.53
C GLU A 72 -6.71 3.65 -8.61
N HIS A 73 -5.51 4.05 -9.06
CA HIS A 73 -4.73 3.24 -9.99
C HIS A 73 -4.27 1.92 -9.37
N ALA A 74 -3.84 1.93 -8.11
CA ALA A 74 -3.50 0.71 -7.39
C ALA A 74 -4.72 -0.22 -7.24
N LYS A 75 -5.87 0.33 -6.80
CA LYS A 75 -7.13 -0.43 -6.66
C LYS A 75 -7.61 -1.04 -7.97
N LYS A 76 -7.46 -0.32 -9.09
CA LYS A 76 -7.80 -0.83 -10.43
C LYS A 76 -7.08 -2.13 -10.77
N PHE A 77 -5.88 -2.35 -10.22
CA PHE A 77 -5.12 -3.59 -10.40
C PHE A 77 -5.30 -4.60 -9.26
N GLY A 78 -6.29 -4.41 -8.39
CA GLY A 78 -6.64 -5.36 -7.33
C GLY A 78 -5.92 -5.12 -6.00
N ALA A 79 -5.31 -3.95 -5.80
CA ALA A 79 -4.74 -3.61 -4.50
C ALA A 79 -5.83 -3.55 -3.41
N GLU A 80 -5.67 -4.36 -2.36
CA GLU A 80 -6.43 -4.25 -1.12
C GLU A 80 -5.73 -3.27 -0.18
N ILE A 81 -6.44 -2.22 0.23
CA ILE A 81 -5.91 -1.19 1.14
C ILE A 81 -6.83 -1.14 2.36
N VAL A 82 -6.28 -1.42 3.54
CA VAL A 82 -6.99 -1.40 4.81
C VAL A 82 -6.45 -0.31 5.71
N THR A 83 -7.36 0.30 6.47
CA THR A 83 -6.98 1.33 7.46
C THR A 83 -6.69 0.68 8.80
N ASP A 84 -5.40 0.56 9.13
CA ASP A 84 -4.91 0.07 10.42
C ASP A 84 -3.48 0.55 10.69
N THR A 85 -3.00 0.41 11.93
CA THR A 85 -1.63 0.77 12.32
C THR A 85 -0.82 -0.49 12.56
N VAL A 86 0.25 -0.69 11.78
CA VAL A 86 1.24 -1.75 12.06
C VAL A 86 2.10 -1.32 13.24
N GLU A 87 2.11 -2.13 14.29
CA GLU A 87 2.88 -1.87 15.52
C GLU A 87 4.17 -2.69 15.57
N LYS A 88 4.18 -3.88 14.96
CA LYS A 88 5.32 -4.78 15.02
C LYS A 88 5.44 -5.66 13.78
N ILE A 89 6.67 -5.86 13.33
CA ILE A 89 7.04 -6.81 12.28
C ILE A 89 8.11 -7.74 12.85
N ARG A 90 7.91 -9.06 12.75
CA ARG A 90 8.87 -10.07 13.19
C ARG A 90 9.13 -11.06 12.06
N LYS A 91 10.40 -11.35 11.78
CA LYS A 91 10.77 -12.48 10.93
C LYS A 91 10.62 -13.78 11.75
N ALA A 92 9.84 -14.72 11.25
CA ALA A 92 9.67 -16.04 11.84
C ALA A 92 10.74 -17.03 11.36
N ASP A 93 10.90 -18.14 12.09
CA ASP A 93 11.90 -19.17 11.78
C ASP A 93 11.63 -19.91 10.47
N ASP A 94 10.37 -19.91 10.02
CA ASP A 94 9.94 -20.51 8.75
C ASP A 94 10.17 -19.57 7.53
N GLY A 95 10.81 -18.42 7.75
CA GLY A 95 11.17 -17.45 6.71
C GLY A 95 10.09 -16.42 6.38
N TRP A 96 8.88 -16.55 6.96
CA TRP A 96 7.79 -15.58 6.80
C TRP A 96 7.92 -14.40 7.78
N PHE A 97 7.05 -13.40 7.60
CA PHE A 97 6.92 -12.27 8.51
C PHE A 97 5.57 -12.28 9.20
N ASP A 98 5.59 -12.14 10.52
CA ASP A 98 4.42 -11.83 11.33
C ASP A 98 4.29 -10.32 11.43
N VAL A 99 3.12 -9.79 11.06
CA VAL A 99 2.79 -8.37 11.13
C VAL A 99 1.65 -8.18 12.11
N ALA A 100 1.90 -7.46 13.21
CA ALA A 100 0.89 -7.15 14.21
C ALA A 100 0.35 -5.73 14.02
N THR A 101 -0.96 -5.60 14.08
CA THR A 101 -1.71 -4.34 14.01
C THR A 101 -2.22 -3.91 15.38
N ALA A 102 -2.59 -2.63 15.51
CA ALA A 102 -3.14 -2.05 16.73
C ALA A 102 -4.57 -2.52 17.04
N ARG A 103 -5.26 -3.13 16.06
CA ARG A 103 -6.52 -3.87 16.24
C ARG A 103 -6.28 -5.38 16.29
#